data_AF-A0A6B3G2D2-F1
#
_entry.id   AF-A0A6B3G2D2-F1
#
_cell.length_a   1.000
_cell.length_b   1.000
_cell.length_c   1.000
_cell.angle_alpha   90.00
_cell.angle_beta   90.00
_cell.angle_gamma   90.00
#
_symmetry.space_group_name_H-M   'P 1'
#
loop_
_entity.id
_entity.type
_entity.pdbx_description
1 polymer ?
#
loop_
_entity_poly.entity_id
_entity_poly.type
_entity_poly.pdbx_seq_one_letter_code
_entity_poly.pdbx_strand_id
1 'polypeptide(L)'
;MEGATMGSGIWQRARIMITVKTYPELSAKYHETSCVAGMRLDQGAPQHVRLFPVPFRLLNEESQFAKYSIVEVDVQRHHGDRRPESLRPNLQSLKVIERLGTADGWRERFSHVQPLVAPSLCSIKRDQELRGT
;
A
#
# COMPACT_ATOMS: atom_id res chain seq x y z
N MET A 1 -23.33 17.47 18.88
CA MET A 1 -21.96 18.03 18.77
C MET A 1 -21.03 16.84 18.71
N GLU A 2 -20.35 16.49 17.63
CA GLU A 2 -19.97 17.22 16.43
C GLU A 2 -19.97 16.22 15.28
N GLY A 3 -20.60 16.55 14.16
CA GLY A 3 -20.58 15.71 12.96
C GLY A 3 -19.20 15.75 12.32
N ALA A 4 -18.55 14.60 12.19
CA ALA A 4 -17.41 14.45 11.31
C ALA A 4 -17.93 14.31 9.88
N THR A 5 -17.85 15.40 9.12
CA THR A 5 -18.10 15.44 7.68
C THR A 5 -17.24 14.36 6.98
N MET A 6 -17.89 13.25 6.61
CA MET A 6 -17.25 12.23 5.79
C MET A 6 -17.03 12.81 4.39
N GLY A 7 -15.77 13.13 4.08
CA GLY A 7 -15.37 13.38 2.70
C GLY A 7 -15.75 12.16 1.87
N SER A 8 -16.67 12.34 0.93
CA SER A 8 -17.16 11.31 0.02
C SER A 8 -16.08 10.95 -1.00
N GLY A 9 -15.02 10.27 -0.54
CA GLY A 9 -14.14 9.52 -1.40
C GLY A 9 -14.82 8.20 -1.77
N ILE A 10 -14.79 7.81 -3.04
CA ILE A 10 -15.21 6.47 -3.45
C ILE A 10 -14.17 5.50 -2.90
N TRP A 11 -14.59 4.66 -1.95
CA TRP A 11 -13.77 3.55 -1.48
C TRP A 11 -13.64 2.52 -2.60
N GLN A 12 -12.41 2.13 -2.88
CA GLN A 12 -12.11 1.09 -3.85
C GLN A 12 -11.44 -0.07 -3.13
N ARG A 13 -11.96 -1.28 -3.33
CA ARG A 13 -11.31 -2.50 -2.88
C ARG A 13 -9.97 -2.66 -3.60
N ALA A 14 -8.90 -2.92 -2.86
CA ALA A 14 -7.57 -3.15 -3.43
C ALA A 14 -6.93 -4.39 -2.81
N ARG A 15 -6.24 -5.18 -3.65
CA ARG A 15 -5.40 -6.30 -3.21
C ARG A 15 -3.94 -5.88 -3.31
N ILE A 16 -3.25 -5.85 -2.18
CA ILE A 16 -1.91 -5.26 -2.08
C ILE A 16 -0.94 -6.27 -1.46
N MET A 17 0.15 -6.58 -2.16
CA MET A 17 1.29 -7.27 -1.57
C MET A 17 2.16 -6.28 -0.81
N ILE A 18 2.26 -6.44 0.52
CA ILE A 18 3.06 -5.57 1.37
C ILE A 18 4.55 -5.89 1.21
N THR A 19 5.35 -4.90 0.82
CA THR A 19 6.80 -5.06 0.62
C THR A 19 7.62 -4.26 1.63
N VAL A 20 7.09 -3.16 2.16
CA VAL A 20 7.81 -2.28 3.09
C VAL A 20 6.90 -1.85 4.23
N LYS A 21 7.43 -1.90 5.46
CA LYS A 21 6.83 -1.29 6.65
C LYS A 21 7.86 -0.34 7.24
N THR A 22 7.55 0.96 7.30
CA THR A 22 8.47 1.90 7.94
C THR A 22 8.37 1.82 9.45
N TYR A 23 9.46 2.17 10.13
CA TYR A 23 9.41 2.42 11.56
C TYR A 23 8.36 3.51 11.83
N PRO A 24 7.50 3.35 12.85
CA PRO A 24 6.48 4.34 13.15
C PRO A 24 7.11 5.66 13.59
N GLU A 25 6.57 6.77 13.09
CA GLU A 25 6.90 8.08 13.65
C GLU A 25 6.04 8.33 14.88
N LEU A 26 6.70 8.66 16.00
CA LEU A 26 6.05 9.11 17.22
C LEU A 26 5.49 10.51 16.98
N SER A 27 4.16 10.62 16.84
CA SER A 27 3.52 11.93 16.85
C SER A 27 3.36 12.41 18.30
N ALA A 28 3.55 13.70 18.53
CA ALA A 28 3.55 14.33 19.86
C ALA A 28 2.21 14.24 20.63
N LYS A 29 1.16 13.65 20.04
CA LYS A 29 -0.21 13.65 20.58
C LYS A 29 -0.87 12.26 20.67
N TYR A 30 -0.07 11.19 20.71
CA TYR A 30 -0.51 9.79 20.75
C TYR A 30 -1.10 9.32 19.41
N HIS A 31 -0.90 8.04 19.08
CA HIS A 31 -1.10 7.36 17.79
C HIS A 31 0.12 7.42 16.86
N GLU A 32 1.05 6.52 17.11
CA GLU A 32 2.13 6.17 16.17
C GLU A 32 1.55 5.68 14.84
N THR A 33 2.01 6.27 13.74
CA THR A 33 1.58 5.88 12.39
C THR A 33 2.79 5.60 11.51
N SER A 34 2.71 4.55 10.70
CA SER A 34 3.73 4.16 9.74
C SER A 34 3.23 4.38 8.31
N CYS A 35 4.19 4.60 7.40
CA CYS A 35 3.98 4.38 5.98
C CYS A 35 4.15 2.89 5.68
N VAL A 36 3.24 2.35 4.89
CA VAL A 36 3.36 0.98 4.38
C VAL A 36 3.38 1.07 2.86
N ALA A 37 4.38 0.48 2.22
CA ALA A 37 4.43 0.41 0.76
C ALA A 37 4.24 -1.03 0.29
N GLY A 38 3.66 -1.16 -0.90
CA GLY A 38 3.34 -2.44 -1.50
C GLY A 38 3.05 -2.32 -2.98
N MET A 39 2.58 -3.44 -3.55
CA MET A 39 2.20 -3.55 -4.94
C MET A 39 0.73 -3.91 -5.03
N ARG A 40 -0.07 -3.09 -5.71
CA ARG A 40 -1.47 -3.38 -6.03
C ARG A 40 -1.54 -4.41 -7.14
N LEU A 41 -2.36 -5.45 -6.97
CA LEU A 41 -2.40 -6.64 -7.82
C LEU A 41 -3.76 -6.85 -8.53
N ASP A 42 -4.77 -6.03 -8.27
CA ASP A 42 -6.15 -6.23 -8.72
C ASP A 42 -6.56 -5.47 -9.99
N GLN A 43 -5.66 -4.69 -10.60
CA GLN A 43 -5.99 -3.80 -11.73
C GLN A 43 -5.14 -4.06 -12.99
N GLY A 44 -4.78 -5.32 -13.25
CA GLY A 44 -3.93 -5.71 -14.37
C GLY A 44 -2.45 -5.70 -13.98
N ALA A 45 -1.64 -4.87 -14.64
CA ALA A 45 -0.23 -4.76 -14.28
C ALA A 45 -0.06 -4.26 -12.83
N PRO A 46 0.83 -4.88 -12.04
CA PRO A 46 1.12 -4.42 -10.70
C PRO A 46 1.52 -2.94 -10.66
N GLN A 47 1.08 -2.23 -9.62
CA GLN A 47 1.38 -0.80 -9.44
C GLN A 47 1.88 -0.54 -8.03
N HIS A 48 2.84 0.37 -7.87
CA HIS A 48 3.28 0.81 -6.56
C HIS A 48 2.14 1.50 -5.81
N VAL A 49 2.00 1.20 -4.53
CA VAL A 49 1.05 1.83 -3.63
C VAL A 49 1.72 2.18 -2.31
N ARG A 50 1.36 3.34 -1.76
CA ARG A 50 1.68 3.76 -0.41
C ARG A 50 0.40 3.88 0.40
N LEU A 51 0.29 3.11 1.47
CA LEU A 51 -0.78 3.22 2.46
C LEU A 51 -0.32 4.15 3.59
N PHE A 52 -1.07 5.22 3.82
CA PHE A 52 -0.82 6.15 4.91
C PHE A 52 -2.12 6.85 5.36
N PRO A 53 -2.34 7.08 6.67
CA PRO A 53 -1.55 6.57 7.80
C PRO A 53 -1.94 5.13 8.17
N VAL A 54 -0.98 4.30 8.61
CA VAL A 54 -1.25 2.97 9.16
C VAL A 54 -0.72 2.88 10.60
N PRO A 55 -1.60 2.88 11.63
CA PRO A 55 -1.21 2.70 13.02
C PRO A 55 -0.97 1.21 13.33
N PHE A 56 0.11 0.65 12.80
CA PHE A 56 0.35 -0.80 12.76
C PHE A 56 0.24 -1.49 14.14
N ARG A 57 0.72 -0.84 15.21
CA ARG A 57 0.66 -1.38 16.59
C ARG A 57 -0.74 -1.38 17.20
N LEU A 58 -1.65 -0.58 16.65
CA LEU A 58 -3.03 -0.48 17.10
C LEU A 58 -3.99 -1.32 16.25
N LEU A 59 -3.48 -2.02 15.23
CA LEU A 59 -4.27 -2.98 14.48
C LEU A 59 -4.57 -4.20 15.36
N ASN A 60 -5.80 -4.70 15.26
CA ASN A 60 -6.21 -5.98 15.83
C ASN A 60 -5.27 -7.09 15.33
N GLU A 61 -5.06 -8.13 16.13
CA GLU A 61 -4.10 -9.20 15.82
C GLU A 61 -4.34 -9.83 14.43
N GLU A 62 -5.60 -10.06 14.05
CA GLU A 62 -5.98 -10.60 12.74
C GLU A 62 -5.68 -9.67 11.56
N SER A 63 -5.59 -8.37 11.82
CA SER A 63 -5.26 -7.34 10.83
C SER A 63 -3.77 -7.01 10.81
N GLN A 64 -2.96 -7.58 11.71
CA GLN A 64 -1.51 -7.43 11.67
C GLN A 64 -0.91 -8.34 10.61
N PHE A 65 -0.17 -7.75 9.66
CA PHE A 65 0.43 -8.46 8.54
C PHE A 65 1.95 -8.51 8.61
N ALA A 66 2.50 -9.60 8.09
CA ALA A 66 3.94 -9.77 7.90
C ALA A 66 4.41 -9.07 6.60
N LYS A 67 5.73 -8.98 6.42
CA LYS A 67 6.31 -8.61 5.12
C LYS A 67 5.97 -9.72 4.11
N TYR A 68 5.61 -9.33 2.89
CA TYR A 68 5.14 -10.20 1.80
C TYR A 68 3.79 -10.89 2.04
N SER A 69 2.98 -10.35 2.96
CA SER A 69 1.56 -10.68 3.01
C SER A 69 0.80 -9.95 1.91
N ILE A 70 -0.13 -10.64 1.27
CA ILE A 70 -1.15 -10.02 0.44
C ILE A 70 -2.33 -9.69 1.33
N VAL A 71 -2.69 -8.41 1.34
CA VAL A 71 -3.82 -7.88 2.10
C VAL A 71 -4.89 -7.39 1.14
N GLU A 72 -6.12 -7.48 1.59
CA GLU A 72 -7.26 -6.88 0.92
C GLU A 72 -7.83 -5.77 1.81
N VAL A 73 -7.98 -4.57 1.25
CA VAL A 73 -8.39 -3.38 2.01
C VAL A 73 -9.07 -2.38 1.10
N ASP A 74 -10.09 -1.71 1.62
CA ASP A 74 -10.71 -0.57 0.94
C ASP A 74 -9.80 0.66 1.07
N VAL A 75 -9.54 1.32 -0.05
CA VAL A 75 -8.64 2.45 -0.17
C VAL A 75 -9.30 3.61 -0.89
N GLN A 76 -8.88 4.83 -0.55
CA GLN A 76 -9.23 6.04 -1.27
C GLN A 76 -7.99 6.90 -1.50
N ARG A 77 -8.05 7.82 -2.47
CA ARG A 77 -6.92 8.72 -2.75
C ARG A 77 -6.63 9.62 -1.54
N HIS A 78 -5.35 9.77 -1.19
CA HIS A 78 -4.96 10.63 -0.09
C HIS A 78 -4.87 12.09 -0.55
N HIS A 79 -5.93 12.89 -0.34
CA HIS A 79 -6.01 14.28 -0.82
C HIS A 79 -4.89 15.22 -0.31
N GLY A 80 -4.32 14.94 0.86
CA GLY A 80 -3.21 15.73 1.43
C GLY A 80 -1.82 15.35 0.91
N ASP A 81 -1.70 14.31 0.08
CA ASP A 81 -0.41 13.88 -0.48
C ASP A 81 -0.47 13.97 -2.01
N ARG A 82 0.51 14.65 -2.61
CA ARG A 82 0.56 14.88 -4.07
C ARG A 82 0.96 13.64 -4.84
N ARG A 83 1.54 12.63 -4.17
CA ARG A 83 1.98 11.39 -4.79
C ARG A 83 0.79 10.57 -5.30
N PRO A 84 0.74 10.21 -6.60
CA PRO A 84 -0.39 9.48 -7.16
C PRO A 84 -0.60 8.09 -6.53
N GLU A 85 0.47 7.47 -6.03
CA GLU A 85 0.44 6.17 -5.35
C GLU A 85 -0.05 6.24 -3.90
N SER A 86 -0.26 7.44 -3.34
CA SER A 86 -0.62 7.62 -1.94
C SER A 86 -2.12 7.40 -1.70
N LEU A 87 -2.44 6.36 -0.95
CA LEU A 87 -3.78 5.92 -0.63
C LEU A 87 -4.00 5.92 0.89
N ARG A 88 -5.21 6.32 1.30
CA ARG A 88 -5.69 6.19 2.67
C ARG A 88 -6.47 4.88 2.82
N PRO A 89 -6.03 3.94 3.67
CA PRO A 89 -6.75 2.70 3.90
C PRO A 89 -7.90 2.88 4.90
N ASN A 90 -8.98 2.13 4.69
CA ASN A 90 -10.00 1.86 5.69
C ASN A 90 -9.57 0.62 6.50
N LEU A 91 -8.98 0.84 7.67
CA LEU A 91 -8.35 -0.22 8.46
C LEU A 91 -9.36 -1.28 8.96
N GLN A 92 -10.62 -0.92 9.13
CA GLN A 92 -11.71 -1.82 9.52
C GLN A 92 -12.02 -2.86 8.42
N SER A 93 -11.67 -2.56 7.17
CA SER A 93 -11.86 -3.48 6.04
C SER A 93 -10.64 -4.37 5.78
N LEU A 94 -9.52 -4.15 6.48
CA LEU A 94 -8.25 -4.80 6.20
C LEU A 94 -8.28 -6.26 6.60
N LYS A 95 -8.00 -7.13 5.61
CA LYS A 95 -7.89 -8.58 5.79
C LYS A 95 -6.57 -9.08 5.23
N VAL A 96 -5.89 -9.95 5.97
CA VAL A 96 -4.72 -10.67 5.47
C VAL A 96 -5.22 -11.92 4.72
N ILE A 97 -4.97 -11.98 3.41
CA ILE A 97 -5.46 -13.06 2.54
C ILE A 97 -4.49 -14.23 2.54
N GLU A 98 -3.21 -13.92 2.36
CA GLU A 98 -2.16 -14.91 2.26
C GLU A 98 -0.81 -14.31 2.67
N ARG A 99 0.12 -15.19 3.04
CA ARG A 99 1.52 -14.84 3.26
C ARG A 99 2.37 -15.62 2.27
N LEU A 100 2.94 -14.90 1.31
CA LEU A 100 3.78 -15.53 0.28
C LEU A 100 5.02 -16.13 0.93
N GLY A 101 5.35 -17.36 0.57
CA GLY A 101 6.50 -18.10 1.11
C GLY A 101 7.83 -17.68 0.49
N THR A 102 8.92 -18.33 0.90
CA THR A 102 10.25 -18.21 0.28
C THR A 102 10.62 -19.43 -0.56
N ALA A 103 9.66 -20.32 -0.82
CA ALA A 103 9.87 -21.53 -1.61
C ALA A 103 10.38 -21.20 -3.02
N ASP A 104 11.09 -22.16 -3.63
CA ASP A 104 11.67 -22.06 -4.97
C ASP A 104 12.49 -20.78 -5.19
N GLY A 105 13.25 -20.35 -4.18
CA GLY A 105 14.05 -19.14 -4.31
C GLY A 105 13.22 -17.88 -4.49
N TRP A 106 12.11 -17.73 -3.76
CA TRP A 106 11.25 -16.54 -3.76
C TRP A 106 10.46 -16.31 -5.06
N ARG A 107 10.32 -17.36 -5.87
CA ARG A 107 9.69 -17.32 -7.20
C ARG A 107 8.33 -16.65 -7.22
N GLU A 108 7.46 -17.01 -6.28
CA GLU A 108 6.11 -16.45 -6.15
C GLU A 108 6.14 -14.94 -5.88
N ARG A 109 6.93 -14.51 -4.90
CA ARG A 109 7.14 -13.09 -4.59
C ARG A 109 7.68 -12.34 -5.81
N PHE A 110 8.68 -12.90 -6.49
CA PHE A 110 9.30 -12.28 -7.66
C PHE A 110 8.32 -12.14 -8.83
N SER A 111 7.41 -13.09 -9.03
CA SER A 111 6.41 -13.04 -10.11
C SER A 111 5.52 -11.78 -10.04
N HIS A 112 5.24 -11.27 -8.84
CA HIS A 112 4.50 -10.02 -8.65
C HIS A 112 5.35 -8.76 -8.85
N VAL A 113 6.67 -8.84 -8.63
CA VAL A 113 7.61 -7.72 -8.77
C VAL A 113 8.09 -7.57 -10.21
N GLN A 114 8.28 -8.68 -10.91
CA GLN A 114 8.86 -8.73 -12.26
C GLN A 114 8.23 -7.74 -13.24
N PRO A 115 6.89 -7.55 -13.29
CA PRO A 115 6.28 -6.58 -14.22
C PRO A 115 6.64 -5.12 -13.96
N LEU A 116 7.11 -4.79 -12.75
CA LEU A 116 7.53 -3.44 -12.36
C LEU A 116 9.01 -3.16 -12.68
N VAL A 117 9.76 -4.17 -13.12
CA VAL A 117 11.17 -4.02 -13.46
C VAL A 117 11.29 -3.29 -14.80
N ALA A 118 11.78 -2.06 -14.74
CA ALA A 118 12.05 -1.30 -15.95
C ALA A 118 13.33 -1.80 -16.64
N PRO A 119 13.38 -1.81 -17.99
CA PRO A 119 14.57 -2.24 -18.73
C PRO A 119 15.83 -1.41 -18.44
N SER A 120 15.68 -0.12 -18.16
CA SER A 120 16.80 0.79 -17.85
C SER A 120 16.35 2.06 -17.14
N LEU A 121 17.30 2.82 -16.60
CA LEU A 121 17.02 4.17 -16.09
C LEU A 121 16.48 5.11 -17.19
N CYS A 122 16.96 4.96 -18.43
CA CYS A 122 16.48 5.74 -19.57
C CYS A 122 15.02 5.42 -19.95
N SER A 123 14.58 4.17 -19.79
CA SER A 123 13.15 3.84 -19.99
C SER A 123 12.28 4.46 -18.89
N ILE A 124 12.74 4.44 -17.64
CA ILE A 124 12.03 5.09 -16.52
C ILE A 124 11.86 6.59 -16.79
N LYS A 125 12.93 7.29 -17.17
CA LYS A 125 12.87 8.73 -17.45
C LYS A 125 11.88 9.08 -18.57
N ARG A 126 11.91 8.32 -19.67
CA ARG A 126 10.96 8.52 -20.79
C ARG A 126 9.51 8.27 -20.35
N ASP A 127 9.27 7.23 -19.56
CA ASP A 127 7.93 6.94 -19.04
C ASP A 127 7.42 8.06 -18.12
N GLN A 128 8.30 8.65 -17.30
CA GLN A 128 7.98 9.79 -16.44
C GLN A 128 7.62 11.04 -17.26
N GLU A 129 8.40 11.36 -18.28
CA GLU A 129 8.13 12.46 -19.21
C GLU A 129 6.78 12.29 -19.91
N LEU A 130 6.47 11.08 -20.39
CA LEU A 130 5.19 10.77 -21.04
C LEU A 130 3.99 10.84 -20.09
N ARG A 131 4.17 10.48 -18.81
CA ARG A 131 3.10 10.44 -17.80
C ARG A 131 2.94 11.76 -17.04
N GLY A 132 3.89 12.68 -17.16
CA GLY A 132 3.90 13.94 -16.40
C GLY A 132 4.04 13.74 -14.90
N THR A 133 4.77 12.69 -14.47
CA THR A 133 5.02 12.32 -13.06
C THR A 133 6.49 12.44 -12.73
#